data_AF-A0AA91KJ29-F1
#
_entry.id   AF-A0AA91KJ29-F1
#
_cell.length_a   1.000
_cell.length_b   1.000
_cell.length_c   1.000
_cell.angle_alpha   90.00
_cell.angle_beta   90.00
_cell.angle_gamma   90.00
#
_symmetry.space_group_name_H-M   'P 1'
#
loop_
_entity.id
_entity.type
_entity.pdbx_description
1 polymer ?
#
loop_
_entity_poly.entity_id
_entity_poly.type
_entity_poly.pdbx_seq_one_letter_code
_entity_poly.pdbx_strand_id
1 'polypeptide(L)' 'MIPWPKILGGVLLLAAITWTVLEIREDGARSVTNAFERQNNAAAHSAGDARSDYDTCPVGLWDFSAGKCRRPAAGRRH' A
#
# COMPACT_ATOMS: atom_id res chain seq x y z
N MET A 1 55.90 0.75 -17.49
CA MET A 1 55.16 -0.41 -16.94
C MET A 1 53.73 0.06 -16.64
N ILE A 2 52.71 -0.60 -17.19
CA ILE A 2 51.30 -0.21 -16.96
C ILE A 2 50.94 -0.49 -15.49
N PRO A 3 50.31 0.46 -14.77
CA PRO A 3 49.95 0.28 -13.36
C PRO A 3 48.70 -0.59 -13.19
N TRP A 4 48.76 -1.82 -13.69
CA TRP A 4 47.69 -2.82 -13.65
C TRP A 4 46.97 -2.94 -12.30
N PRO A 5 47.66 -2.94 -11.14
CA PRO A 5 46.98 -3.03 -9.85
C PRO A 5 46.02 -1.86 -9.58
N LYS A 6 46.40 -0.63 -10.00
CA LYS A 6 45.56 0.55 -9.83
C LYS A 6 44.35 0.52 -10.76
N ILE A 7 44.54 0.04 -12.00
CA ILE A 7 43.46 -0.10 -12.97
C ILE A 7 42.44 -1.13 -12.48
N LEU A 8 42.90 -2.31 -12.05
CA LEU A 8 42.05 -3.35 -11.51
C LEU A 8 41.29 -2.88 -10.26
N GLY A 9 41.97 -2.18 -9.34
CA GLY A 9 41.33 -1.60 -8.17
C GLY A 9 40.23 -0.60 -8.53
N GLY A 10 40.49 0.29 -9.50
CA GLY A 10 39.49 1.26 -9.97
C GLY A 10 38.27 0.60 -10.59
N VAL A 11 38.47 -0.44 -11.43
CA VAL A 11 37.36 -1.19 -12.04
C VAL A 11 36.53 -1.92 -10.99
N LEU A 12 37.17 -2.54 -9.99
CA LEU A 12 36.45 -3.22 -8.91
C LEU A 12 35.64 -2.24 -8.06
N LEU A 13 36.18 -1.05 -7.77
CA LEU A 13 35.46 -0.02 -7.04
C LEU A 13 34.22 0.44 -7.81
N LEU A 14 34.38 0.72 -9.12
CA LEU A 14 33.26 1.11 -9.98
C LEU A 14 32.19 0.03 -10.06
N ALA A 15 32.59 -1.25 -10.17
CA ALA A 15 31.67 -2.37 -10.16
C ALA A 15 30.89 -2.44 -8.83
N ALA A 16 31.56 -2.28 -7.69
CA ALA A 16 30.93 -2.29 -6.37
C ALA A 16 29.92 -1.15 -6.18
N ILE A 17 30.27 0.07 -6.61
CA ILE A 17 29.38 1.23 -6.56
C ILE A 17 28.15 0.98 -7.44
N THR A 18 28.36 0.54 -8.68
CA THR A 18 27.27 0.28 -9.64
C THR A 18 26.32 -0.79 -9.09
N TRP A 19 26.86 -1.89 -8.58
CA TRP A 19 26.08 -2.94 -7.93
C TRP A 19 25.22 -2.40 -6.79
N THR A 20 25.82 -1.63 -5.89
CA THR A 20 25.13 -1.05 -4.73
C THR A 20 23.97 -0.14 -5.15
N VAL A 21 24.17 0.68 -6.19
CA VAL A 21 23.12 1.58 -6.70
C VAL A 21 21.96 0.79 -7.32
N LEU A 22 22.25 -0.30 -8.02
CA LEU A 22 21.21 -1.16 -8.60
C LEU A 22 20.36 -1.83 -7.51
N GLU A 23 20.99 -2.38 -6.47
CA GLU A 23 20.28 -3.03 -5.37
C GLU A 23 19.34 -2.05 -4.65
N ILE A 24 19.83 -0.84 -4.33
CA ILE A 24 19.01 0.20 -3.67
C ILE A 24 17.81 0.59 -4.54
N ARG A 25 17.97 0.65 -5.86
CA ARG A 25 16.88 0.97 -6.78
C ARG A 25 15.85 -0.14 -6.85
N GLU A 26 16.28 -1.40 -6.88
CA GLU A 26 15.37 -2.54 -6.88
C GLU A 26 14.60 -2.64 -5.57
N ASP A 27 15.26 -2.50 -4.43
CA ASP A 27 14.60 -2.50 -3.12
C ASP A 27 13.67 -1.31 -2.93
N GLY A 28 14.06 -0.12 -3.42
CA GLY A 28 13.21 1.05 -3.46
C GLY A 28 11.96 0.83 -4.32
N ALA A 29 12.11 0.25 -5.51
CA ALA A 29 10.99 -0.06 -6.39
C ALA A 29 10.04 -1.10 -5.77
N ARG A 30 10.58 -2.18 -5.19
CA ARG A 30 9.79 -3.21 -4.47
C ARG A 30 9.05 -2.63 -3.27
N SER A 31 9.68 -1.71 -2.52
CA SER A 31 9.07 -1.07 -1.37
C SER A 31 7.85 -0.22 -1.76
N VAL A 32 8.00 0.60 -2.81
CA VAL A 32 6.95 1.49 -3.30
C VAL A 32 5.78 0.68 -3.90
N THR A 33 6.05 -0.34 -4.71
CA THR A 33 4.97 -1.19 -5.26
C THR A 33 4.21 -1.93 -4.17
N ASN A 34 4.91 -2.48 -3.17
CA ASN A 34 4.27 -3.12 -2.02
C ASN A 34 3.42 -2.16 -1.18
N ALA A 35 3.82 -0.89 -1.08
CA ALA A 35 3.02 0.13 -0.40
C ALA A 35 1.74 0.46 -1.18
N PHE A 36 1.83 0.59 -2.51
CA PHE A 36 0.66 0.81 -3.35
C PHE A 36 -0.31 -0.37 -3.32
N GLU A 37 0.21 -1.59 -3.38
CA GLU A 37 -0.61 -2.81 -3.32
C GLU A 37 -1.38 -2.90 -1.99
N ARG A 38 -0.73 -2.59 -0.86
CA ARG A 38 -1.39 -2.54 0.45
C ARG A 38 -2.46 -1.46 0.52
N GLN A 39 -2.18 -0.27 -0.01
CA GLN A 39 -3.16 0.82 -0.05
C GLN A 39 -4.36 0.46 -0.93
N ASN A 40 -4.13 -0.16 -2.08
CA ASN A 40 -5.19 -0.57 -2.99
C ASN A 40 -6.07 -1.64 -2.36
N ASN A 41 -5.46 -2.68 -1.76
CA ASN A 41 -6.22 -3.72 -1.07
C ASN A 41 -7.02 -3.18 0.11
N ALA A 42 -6.46 -2.25 0.89
CA ALA A 42 -7.20 -1.57 1.97
C ALA A 42 -8.39 -0.74 1.43
N ALA A 43 -8.19 -0.03 0.32
CA ALA A 43 -9.25 0.74 -0.33
C ALA A 43 -10.35 -0.17 -0.89
N ALA A 44 -9.98 -1.27 -1.54
CA ALA A 44 -10.91 -2.27 -2.06
C ALA A 44 -11.74 -2.91 -0.94
N HIS A 45 -11.10 -3.25 0.19
CA HIS A 45 -11.80 -3.79 1.35
C HIS A 45 -12.76 -2.77 1.95
N SER A 46 -12.30 -1.53 2.17
CA SER A 46 -13.15 -0.44 2.68
C SER A 46 -14.34 -0.14 1.77
N ALA A 47 -14.16 -0.19 0.46
CA ALA A 47 -15.25 0.00 -0.50
C ALA A 47 -16.25 -1.17 -0.46
N GLY A 48 -15.75 -2.39 -0.33
CA GLY A 48 -16.56 -3.59 -0.15
C GLY A 48 -17.40 -3.53 1.13
N ASP A 49 -16.79 -3.13 2.24
CA ASP A 49 -17.46 -2.97 3.53
C ASP A 49 -18.54 -1.90 3.46
N ALA A 50 -18.24 -0.73 2.88
CA ALA A 50 -19.21 0.35 2.73
C ALA A 50 -20.42 -0.06 1.86
N ARG A 51 -20.17 -0.82 0.79
CA ARG A 51 -21.25 -1.39 -0.03
C ARG A 51 -22.05 -2.43 0.75
N SER A 52 -21.38 -3.33 1.47
CA SER A 52 -22.04 -4.36 2.27
C SER A 52 -22.91 -3.74 3.36
N ASP A 53 -22.43 -2.69 4.02
CA ASP A 53 -23.18 -1.91 5.01
C ASP A 53 -24.46 -1.30 4.42
N TYR A 54 -24.39 -0.80 3.18
CA TYR A 54 -25.57 -0.29 2.47
C TYR A 54 -26.55 -1.41 2.11
N ASP A 55 -26.06 -2.48 1.46
CA ASP A 55 -26.87 -3.59 0.96
C ASP A 55 -27.56 -4.36 2.09
N THR A 56 -26.95 -4.41 3.28
CA THR A 56 -27.51 -5.08 4.46
C THR A 56 -28.37 -4.16 5.35
N CYS A 57 -28.35 -2.85 5.09
CA CYS A 57 -29.12 -1.91 5.89
C CYS A 57 -30.63 -2.05 5.62
N PRO A 58 -31.48 -2.16 6.64
CA PRO A 58 -32.92 -2.21 6.43
C PRO A 58 -33.46 -0.93 5.77
N VAL A 59 -34.54 -1.08 5.00
CA VAL A 59 -35.16 0.02 4.23
C VAL A 59 -35.47 1.20 5.14
N GLY A 60 -35.05 2.40 4.73
CA GLY A 60 -35.31 3.66 5.42
C GLY A 60 -34.39 3.97 6.60
N LEU A 61 -33.47 3.07 6.96
CA LEU A 61 -32.49 3.30 8.05
C LEU A 61 -31.13 3.79 7.56
N TRP A 62 -30.87 3.79 6.25
CA TRP A 62 -29.60 4.29 5.71
C TRP A 62 -29.50 5.81 5.82
N ASP A 63 -28.39 6.30 6.37
CA ASP A 63 -28.06 7.72 6.41
C ASP A 63 -27.05 8.07 5.30
N PHE A 64 -27.53 8.70 4.24
CA PHE A 64 -26.69 9.13 3.12
C PHE A 64 -25.69 10.23 3.50
N SER A 65 -26.00 11.04 4.52
CA SER A 65 -25.10 12.10 4.95
C SER A 65 -23.96 11.57 5.82
N ALA A 66 -24.22 10.52 6.61
CA ALA A 66 -23.24 9.89 7.48
C ALA A 66 -22.54 8.67 6.84
N GLY A 67 -23.05 8.17 5.71
CA GLY A 67 -22.53 6.98 5.04
C GLY A 67 -22.64 5.71 5.90
N LYS A 68 -23.65 5.62 6.77
CA LYS A 68 -23.80 4.54 7.74
C LYS A 68 -25.27 4.15 7.90
N CYS A 69 -25.49 2.88 8.21
CA CYS A 69 -26.81 2.42 8.64
C CYS A 69 -27.11 2.95 10.04
N ARG A 70 -28.21 3.69 10.21
CA ARG A 70 -28.64 4.14 11.54
C ARG A 70 -29.05 2.92 12.34
N ARG A 71 -28.51 2.80 13.56
CA ARG A 71 -29.08 1.86 14.51
C ARG A 71 -30.49 2.33 14.86
N PRO A 72 -31.52 1.46 14.79
CA PRO A 72 -32.80 1.80 15.39
C PRO A 72 -32.52 2.16 16.86
N ALA A 73 -33.06 3.30 17.32
CA ALA A 73 -32.98 3.64 18.72
C ALA A 73 -33.44 2.42 19.53
N ALA A 74 -32.70 2.04 20.58
CA ALA A 74 -33.12 0.97 21.47
C ALA A 74 -34.45 1.37 22.12
N GLY A 75 -35.55 1.07 21.42
CA GLY A 75 -36.89 1.35 21.87
C GLY A 75 -37.13 0.52 23.12
N ARG A 76 -37.28 1.22 24.24
CA ARG A 76 -37.88 0.73 25.47
C ARG A 76 -39.05 -0.19 25.11
N ARG A 77 -38.89 -1.50 25.33
CA ARG A 77 -40.02 -2.45 25.36
C ARG A 77 -40.99 -1.95 26.42
N HIS A 78 -42.18 -1.53 26.02
CA HIS A 78 -43.35 -1.41 26.88
C HIS A 78 -44.22 -2.65 26.67
#